data_AF-A0A1F3BVC4-F1
#
_entry.id   AF-A0A1F3BVC4-F1
#
_cell.length_a   1.000
_cell.length_b   1.000
_cell.length_c   1.000
_cell.angle_alpha   90.00
_cell.angle_beta   90.00
_cell.angle_gamma   90.00
#
_symmetry.space_group_name_H-M   'P 1'
#
loop_
_entity.id
_entity.type
_entity.pdbx_description
1 polymer ?
#
loop_
_entity_poly.entity_id
_entity_poly.type
_entity_poly.pdbx_seq_one_letter_code
_entity_poly.pdbx_strand_id
1 'polypeptide(L)'
;MPVDVEKKTWLIALIDAALQDYDPGAALLRLPPELRGADPDGPGLEARARTLLVRSLRRKRLDPSPEPGEDAFLGPVEGHVGLALDIALVHGVPFDVERQCAELASFFAALTGAVDLARAADPGRSGGGAPAAVKKALVRAGAELKARGHPPGDPKGGLPLGAGVLCIQRRHLARLAISYRVHGHLDVTTVRKLLEQANGDTALLVEALTAISVSPGPLNGRRRRIFLAQVARLGLARDLARKTRAAVKAPRSAAELAHAAPVRLRAFLLEQLLLSELASAQTSAARTEVVQSFAQEARIPPEQVAALQADAAELYAAQQQWIDEGPASAPEEWESLAEEWEEVADKMMDKVATAVTDNLEAIVTEIKETGVLGELLAKAAAGRALTAEEKAKVKTQLIDLAKAVPALAIFAAPGGMLLLPLLAKLLPFDVLPSAWGRKKKGGKPHSPAQV
;
A
#
# COMPACT_ATOMS: atom_id res chain seq x y z
N MET A 1 25.66 7.39 -0.90
CA MET A 1 26.16 6.31 -0.02
C MET A 1 24.97 5.69 0.69
N PRO A 2 24.94 4.36 0.93
CA PRO A 2 23.84 3.76 1.68
C PRO A 2 23.79 4.33 3.11
N VAL A 3 22.59 4.71 3.56
CA VAL A 3 22.35 5.23 4.92
C VAL A 3 22.42 4.08 5.92
N ASP A 4 23.29 4.20 6.92
CA ASP A 4 23.43 3.22 7.99
C ASP A 4 22.52 3.57 9.18
N VAL A 5 21.43 2.80 9.33
CA VAL A 5 20.42 2.97 10.41
C VAL A 5 20.95 2.71 11.82
N GLU A 6 22.14 2.10 11.98
CA GLU A 6 22.76 1.89 13.28
C GLU A 6 23.43 3.16 13.83
N LYS A 7 23.76 4.12 12.96
CA LYS A 7 24.32 5.41 13.38
C LYS A 7 23.26 6.29 14.00
N LYS A 8 23.59 6.96 15.11
CA LYS A 8 22.69 7.97 15.75
C LYS A 8 22.30 9.12 14.81
N THR A 9 23.10 9.37 13.79
CA THR A 9 22.92 10.43 12.80
C THR A 9 22.31 9.93 11.49
N TRP A 10 21.75 8.72 11.43
CA TRP A 10 21.20 8.15 10.19
C TRP A 10 20.17 9.08 9.53
N LEU A 11 19.28 9.70 10.30
CA LEU A 11 18.25 10.60 9.77
C LEU A 11 18.86 11.89 9.21
N ILE A 12 19.98 12.35 9.79
CA ILE A 12 20.73 13.50 9.27
C ILE A 12 21.32 13.13 7.91
N ALA A 13 22.01 11.99 7.82
CA ALA A 13 22.61 11.52 6.56
C ALA A 13 21.56 11.33 5.45
N LEU A 14 20.37 10.81 5.79
CA LEU A 14 19.26 10.65 4.85
C LEU A 14 18.74 12.00 4.33
N ILE A 15 18.53 12.96 5.23
CA ILE A 15 18.05 14.30 4.86
C ILE A 15 19.11 15.05 4.05
N ASP A 16 20.38 14.99 4.47
CA ASP A 16 21.48 15.66 3.77
C ASP A 16 21.61 15.11 2.34
N ALA A 17 21.53 13.79 2.15
CA ALA A 17 21.53 13.17 0.83
C ALA A 17 20.32 13.64 0.00
N ALA A 18 19.12 13.62 0.57
CA ALA A 18 17.91 14.05 -0.12
C ALA A 18 17.95 15.53 -0.52
N LEU A 19 18.54 16.40 0.29
CA LEU A 19 18.67 17.84 0.00
C LEU A 19 19.80 18.14 -1.00
N GLN A 20 20.90 17.39 -0.94
CA GLN A 20 22.04 17.56 -1.86
C GLN A 20 21.65 17.24 -3.31
N ASP A 21 20.81 16.24 -3.51
CA ASP A 21 20.34 15.79 -4.82
C ASP A 21 19.04 16.48 -5.27
N TYR A 22 18.50 17.40 -4.47
CA TYR A 22 17.21 18.05 -4.75
C TYR A 22 17.34 19.17 -5.78
N ASP A 23 16.69 18.99 -6.93
CA ASP A 23 16.46 20.05 -7.92
C ASP A 23 14.99 20.51 -7.88
N PRO A 24 14.69 21.73 -7.39
CA PRO A 24 13.34 22.28 -7.34
C PRO A 24 12.67 22.38 -8.72
N GLY A 25 13.43 22.67 -9.77
CA GLY A 25 12.93 22.79 -11.14
C GLY A 25 12.50 21.43 -11.68
N ALA A 26 13.36 20.42 -11.53
CA ALA A 26 13.02 19.04 -11.90
C ALA A 26 11.84 18.51 -11.07
N ALA A 27 11.82 18.76 -9.76
CA ALA A 27 10.72 18.35 -8.88
C ALA A 27 9.38 18.98 -9.30
N LEU A 28 9.38 20.27 -9.67
CA LEU A 28 8.18 20.98 -10.13
C LEU A 28 7.64 20.38 -11.42
N LEU A 29 8.53 20.06 -12.37
CA LEU A 29 8.16 19.44 -13.64
C LEU A 29 7.56 18.03 -13.45
N ARG A 30 7.95 17.32 -12.40
CA ARG A 30 7.35 16.02 -12.07
C ARG A 30 5.91 16.18 -11.58
N LEU A 31 5.55 17.26 -10.88
CA LEU A 31 4.17 17.46 -10.41
C LEU A 31 3.16 17.43 -11.57
N PRO A 32 1.91 16.98 -11.39
CA PRO A 32 0.85 17.15 -12.39
C PRO A 32 0.69 18.62 -12.81
N PRO A 33 0.35 18.92 -14.09
CA PRO A 33 0.22 20.29 -14.59
C PRO A 33 -0.64 21.21 -13.71
N GLU A 34 -1.76 20.71 -13.21
CA GLU A 34 -2.69 21.40 -12.30
C GLU A 34 -2.08 21.76 -10.93
N LEU A 35 -0.92 21.20 -10.59
CA LEU A 35 -0.17 21.49 -9.38
C LEU A 35 1.09 22.33 -9.64
N ARG A 36 1.41 22.76 -10.88
CA ARG A 36 2.67 23.44 -11.22
C ARG A 36 2.66 24.97 -11.12
N GLY A 37 1.49 25.63 -11.16
CA GLY A 37 1.45 27.08 -11.27
C GLY A 37 0.09 27.70 -10.97
N ALA A 38 0.08 29.03 -10.89
CA ALA A 38 -1.09 29.86 -10.57
C ALA A 38 -2.04 29.92 -11.76
N ASP A 39 -2.74 28.82 -12.01
CA ASP A 39 -4.01 28.86 -12.71
C ASP A 39 -5.00 29.64 -11.82
N PRO A 40 -5.50 30.82 -12.23
CA PRO A 40 -6.45 31.61 -11.45
C PRO A 40 -7.75 30.86 -11.17
N ASP A 41 -8.10 29.93 -12.05
CA ASP A 41 -9.27 29.05 -11.94
C ASP A 41 -8.89 27.67 -11.34
N GLY A 42 -7.61 27.48 -11.03
CA GLY A 42 -7.06 26.24 -10.50
C GLY A 42 -7.20 26.08 -8.98
N PRO A 43 -6.86 24.90 -8.45
CA PRO A 43 -6.98 24.63 -7.02
C PRO A 43 -6.07 25.55 -6.20
N GLY A 44 -6.62 26.15 -5.13
CA GLY A 44 -5.84 26.93 -4.17
C GLY A 44 -4.71 26.12 -3.51
N LEU A 45 -3.75 26.81 -2.88
CA LEU A 45 -2.54 26.20 -2.30
C LEU A 45 -2.84 25.04 -1.33
N GLU A 46 -3.86 25.19 -0.50
CA GLU A 46 -4.27 24.14 0.43
C GLU A 46 -4.84 22.90 -0.31
N ALA A 47 -5.61 23.10 -1.37
CA ALA A 47 -6.15 22.02 -2.19
C ALA A 47 -5.02 21.28 -2.93
N ARG A 48 -4.05 22.01 -3.48
CA ARG A 48 -2.85 21.42 -4.11
C ARG A 48 -2.04 20.58 -3.12
N ALA A 49 -1.81 21.07 -1.91
CA ALA A 49 -1.09 20.34 -0.87
C ALA A 49 -1.86 19.08 -0.38
N ARG A 50 -3.21 19.15 -0.34
CA ARG A 50 -4.05 17.97 -0.08
C ARG A 50 -3.94 16.93 -1.20
N THR A 51 -3.85 17.35 -2.46
CA THR A 51 -3.62 16.45 -3.59
C THR A 51 -2.25 15.75 -3.48
N LEU A 52 -1.19 16.49 -3.13
CA LEU A 52 0.14 15.89 -2.85
C LEU A 52 0.07 14.85 -1.75
N LEU A 53 -0.64 15.14 -0.65
CA LEU A 53 -0.89 14.17 0.40
C LEU A 53 -1.58 12.92 -0.15
N VAL A 54 -2.70 13.03 -0.87
CA VAL A 54 -3.41 11.87 -1.43
C VAL A 54 -2.50 11.04 -2.35
N ARG A 55 -1.69 11.69 -3.19
CA ARG A 55 -0.71 11.02 -4.05
C ARG A 55 0.36 10.28 -3.26
N SER A 56 0.89 10.91 -2.20
CA SER A 56 1.87 10.29 -1.30
C SER A 56 1.31 9.03 -0.62
N LEU A 57 -0.01 8.95 -0.39
CA LEU A 57 -0.63 7.76 0.23
C LEU A 57 -0.72 6.58 -0.74
N ARG A 58 -0.90 6.83 -2.05
CA ARG A 58 -1.16 5.80 -3.07
C ARG A 58 0.09 5.15 -3.68
N ARG A 59 1.31 5.50 -3.25
CA ARG A 59 2.58 5.03 -3.86
C ARG A 59 2.69 5.23 -5.39
N LYS A 60 1.77 5.96 -6.04
CA LYS A 60 1.95 6.45 -7.42
C LYS A 60 2.94 7.60 -7.36
N ARG A 61 4.21 7.21 -7.25
CA ARG A 61 5.39 8.06 -7.25
C ARG A 61 5.39 8.93 -8.50
N LEU A 62 5.87 10.14 -8.33
CA LEU A 62 6.34 11.00 -9.42
C LEU A 62 7.79 10.67 -9.82
N ASP A 63 8.39 9.68 -9.15
CA ASP A 63 9.60 8.98 -9.55
C ASP A 63 9.25 7.59 -10.09
N PRO A 64 10.02 7.04 -11.05
CA PRO A 64 9.92 5.65 -11.44
C PRO A 64 10.10 4.73 -10.22
N SER A 65 9.55 3.53 -10.32
CA SER A 65 9.39 2.51 -9.27
C SER A 65 10.40 2.49 -8.12
N PRO A 66 9.99 2.04 -6.92
CA PRO A 66 10.98 1.49 -5.99
C PRO A 66 11.74 0.36 -6.70
N GLU A 67 13.05 0.48 -6.82
CA GLU A 67 13.90 -0.63 -7.26
C GLU A 67 13.65 -1.84 -6.32
N PRO A 68 13.59 -3.07 -6.84
CA PRO A 68 13.57 -4.27 -6.02
C PRO A 68 14.75 -4.24 -5.04
N GLY A 69 14.48 -4.12 -3.73
CA GLY A 69 15.52 -3.97 -2.70
C GLY A 69 15.49 -2.66 -1.89
N GLU A 70 14.53 -1.75 -2.12
CA GLU A 70 14.35 -0.60 -1.23
C GLU A 70 14.06 -1.02 0.23
N ASP A 71 14.81 -0.44 1.16
CA ASP A 71 14.71 -0.70 2.59
C ASP A 71 13.29 -0.34 3.10
N ALA A 72 12.59 -1.36 3.63
CA ALA A 72 11.22 -1.28 4.12
C ALA A 72 11.01 -0.25 5.25
N PHE A 73 12.09 0.24 5.86
CA PHE A 73 12.10 1.29 6.85
C PHE A 73 12.55 2.65 6.27
N LEU A 74 13.66 2.70 5.51
CA LEU A 74 14.20 3.96 4.98
C LEU A 74 13.31 4.58 3.89
N GLY A 75 12.83 3.79 2.92
CA GLY A 75 12.02 4.31 1.81
C GLY A 75 10.76 5.07 2.26
N PRO A 76 9.99 4.57 3.26
CA PRO A 76 8.91 5.34 3.86
C PRO A 76 9.36 6.68 4.46
N VAL A 77 10.52 6.75 5.12
CA VAL A 77 11.07 7.97 5.72
C VAL A 77 11.51 8.97 4.65
N GLU A 78 12.14 8.51 3.57
CA GLU A 78 12.45 9.32 2.39
C GLU A 78 11.17 9.93 1.79
N GLY A 79 10.09 9.14 1.70
CA GLY A 79 8.79 9.64 1.26
C GLY A 79 8.19 10.73 2.17
N HIS A 80 8.55 10.78 3.46
CA HIS A 80 8.18 11.90 4.33
C HIS A 80 8.98 13.16 4.00
N VAL A 81 10.29 13.01 3.74
CA VAL A 81 11.16 14.13 3.30
C VAL A 81 10.62 14.72 1.99
N GLY A 82 10.40 13.88 0.98
CA GLY A 82 9.86 14.29 -0.32
C GLY A 82 8.53 15.02 -0.19
N LEU A 83 7.58 14.48 0.59
CA LEU A 83 6.29 15.13 0.83
C LEU A 83 6.42 16.53 1.45
N ALA A 84 7.33 16.72 2.41
CA ALA A 84 7.55 18.02 3.03
C ALA A 84 8.19 19.03 2.06
N LEU A 85 9.11 18.56 1.20
CA LEU A 85 9.73 19.37 0.14
C LEU A 85 8.71 19.75 -0.94
N ASP A 86 7.88 18.82 -1.41
CA ASP A 86 6.84 19.09 -2.40
C ASP A 86 5.82 20.12 -1.88
N ILE A 87 5.45 20.04 -0.59
CA ILE A 87 4.60 21.04 0.04
C ILE A 87 5.30 22.41 0.08
N ALA A 88 6.60 22.47 0.37
CA ALA A 88 7.38 23.72 0.32
C ALA A 88 7.40 24.32 -1.10
N LEU A 89 7.66 23.47 -2.09
CA LEU A 89 7.73 23.82 -3.50
C LEU A 89 6.41 24.40 -4.01
N VAL A 90 5.28 23.75 -3.71
CA VAL A 90 3.94 24.24 -4.11
C VAL A 90 3.61 25.60 -3.50
N HIS A 91 4.14 25.90 -2.31
CA HIS A 91 3.97 27.21 -1.66
C HIS A 91 4.98 28.26 -2.13
N GLY A 92 5.83 27.96 -3.13
CA GLY A 92 6.78 28.91 -3.70
C GLY A 92 7.90 29.30 -2.74
N VAL A 93 8.22 28.44 -1.76
CA VAL A 93 9.32 28.69 -0.81
C VAL A 93 10.65 28.58 -1.57
N PRO A 94 11.53 29.60 -1.52
CA PRO A 94 12.87 29.48 -2.10
C PRO A 94 13.63 28.30 -1.49
N PHE A 95 14.30 27.53 -2.34
CA PHE A 95 15.12 26.42 -1.90
C PHE A 95 16.43 26.97 -1.29
N ASP A 96 16.68 26.60 -0.05
CA ASP A 96 17.84 26.88 0.78
C ASP A 96 18.10 25.70 1.72
N VAL A 97 19.20 24.99 1.48
CA VAL A 97 19.50 23.69 2.12
C VAL A 97 19.46 23.78 3.65
N GLU A 98 20.03 24.84 4.24
CA GLU A 98 20.07 25.00 5.69
C GLU A 98 18.67 25.20 6.27
N ARG A 99 17.87 26.06 5.64
CA ARG A 99 16.48 26.32 6.03
C ARG A 99 15.60 25.10 5.88
N GLN A 100 15.68 24.35 4.78
CA GLN A 100 14.89 23.13 4.62
C GLN A 100 15.33 22.03 5.60
N CYS A 101 16.63 21.90 5.89
CA CYS A 101 17.10 20.96 6.91
C CYS A 101 16.52 21.31 8.29
N ALA A 102 16.51 22.59 8.67
CA ALA A 102 15.93 23.05 9.92
C ALA A 102 14.39 22.86 9.98
N GLU A 103 13.67 23.14 8.90
CA GLU A 103 12.22 22.87 8.82
C GLU A 103 11.92 21.37 8.93
N LEU A 104 12.64 20.51 8.20
CA LEU A 104 12.50 19.05 8.27
C LEU A 104 12.78 18.54 9.70
N ALA A 105 13.85 19.02 10.33
CA ALA A 105 14.16 18.69 11.73
C ALA A 105 13.01 19.03 12.68
N SER A 106 12.40 20.19 12.46
CA SER A 106 11.25 20.66 13.23
C SER A 106 10.04 19.75 13.02
N PHE A 107 9.73 19.39 11.77
CA PHE A 107 8.61 18.52 11.44
C PHE A 107 8.78 17.09 11.94
N PHE A 108 9.97 16.49 11.80
CA PHE A 108 10.24 15.14 12.31
C PHE A 108 10.24 15.07 13.84
N ALA A 109 10.76 16.10 14.53
CA ALA A 109 10.64 16.19 15.97
C ALA A 109 9.17 16.35 16.42
N ALA A 110 8.36 17.13 15.70
CA ALA A 110 6.94 17.27 15.98
C ALA A 110 6.17 15.96 15.76
N LEU A 111 6.41 15.29 14.62
CA LEU A 111 5.83 13.99 14.24
C LEU A 111 6.11 12.92 15.29
N THR A 112 7.28 12.95 15.91
CA THR A 112 7.70 11.98 16.93
C THR A 112 7.28 12.38 18.36
N GLY A 113 6.70 13.57 18.54
CA GLY A 113 6.21 14.08 19.82
C GLY A 113 7.26 14.83 20.66
N ALA A 114 8.45 15.08 20.11
CA ALA A 114 9.49 15.89 20.75
C ALA A 114 9.23 17.40 20.56
N VAL A 115 8.10 17.90 21.09
CA VAL A 115 7.57 19.25 20.83
C VAL A 115 8.58 20.37 21.15
N ASP A 116 9.32 20.26 22.24
CA ASP A 116 10.30 21.28 22.61
C ASP A 116 11.51 21.32 21.67
N LEU A 117 11.93 20.15 21.17
CA LEU A 117 13.00 20.07 20.15
C LEU A 117 12.50 20.56 18.80
N ALA A 118 11.25 20.27 18.45
CA ALA A 118 10.61 20.80 17.24
C ALA A 118 10.60 22.32 17.26
N ARG A 119 10.22 22.93 18.40
CA ARG A 119 10.23 24.38 18.57
C ARG A 119 11.63 24.97 18.51
N ALA A 120 12.63 24.29 19.07
CA ALA A 120 14.01 24.78 19.05
C ALA A 120 14.67 24.70 17.66
N ALA A 121 14.31 23.70 16.86
CA ALA A 121 14.80 23.54 15.50
C ALA A 121 14.12 24.47 14.47
N ASP A 122 13.02 25.13 14.85
CA ASP A 122 12.18 25.91 13.95
C ASP A 122 12.86 27.20 13.46
N PRO A 123 13.25 27.32 12.17
CA PRO A 123 13.92 28.50 11.64
C PRO A 123 12.99 29.71 11.51
N GLY A 124 11.67 29.53 11.62
CA GLY A 124 10.66 30.58 11.58
C GLY A 124 10.51 31.34 12.90
N ARG A 125 11.17 30.90 13.98
CA ARG A 125 11.12 31.55 15.29
C ARG A 125 12.41 32.31 15.57
N SER A 126 12.28 33.43 16.30
CA SER A 126 13.44 34.16 16.82
C SER A 126 14.32 33.24 17.68
N GLY A 127 15.58 33.07 17.27
CA GLY A 127 16.55 32.21 17.95
C GLY A 127 16.36 30.70 17.73
N GLY A 128 15.45 30.29 16.86
CA GLY A 128 15.29 28.91 16.42
C GLY A 128 16.17 28.57 15.21
N GLY A 129 16.26 27.29 14.85
CA GLY A 129 17.02 26.83 13.68
C GLY A 129 18.54 26.73 13.89
N ALA A 130 19.05 26.96 15.12
CA ALA A 130 20.47 26.83 15.40
C ALA A 130 20.99 25.41 15.08
N PRO A 131 22.19 25.24 14.48
CA PRO A 131 22.69 23.93 14.04
C PRO A 131 22.70 22.85 15.12
N ALA A 132 23.02 23.23 16.36
CA ALA A 132 22.98 22.32 17.51
C ALA A 132 21.56 21.84 17.85
N ALA A 133 20.57 22.72 17.73
CA ALA A 133 19.15 22.39 17.96
C ALA A 133 18.61 21.49 16.85
N VAL A 134 18.90 21.82 15.60
CA VAL A 134 18.56 21.01 14.40
C VAL A 134 19.13 19.60 14.53
N LYS A 135 20.43 19.47 14.83
CA LYS A 135 21.09 18.18 15.06
C LYS A 135 20.43 17.39 16.19
N LYS A 136 20.14 18.04 17.32
CA LYS A 136 19.51 17.38 18.48
C LYS A 136 18.09 16.88 18.15
N ALA A 137 17.31 17.69 17.42
CA ALA A 137 15.98 17.32 16.96
C ALA A 137 16.02 16.10 16.04
N LEU A 138 16.91 16.09 15.03
CA LEU A 138 17.06 14.97 14.10
C LEU A 138 17.56 13.69 14.77
N VAL A 139 18.54 13.78 15.68
CA VAL A 139 19.01 12.60 16.44
C VAL A 139 17.88 12.01 17.27
N ARG A 140 17.09 12.85 17.97
CA ARG A 140 15.97 12.36 18.79
C ARG A 140 14.85 11.76 17.93
N ALA A 141 14.48 12.43 16.84
CA ALA A 141 13.44 11.96 15.94
C ALA A 141 13.86 10.66 15.23
N GLY A 142 15.10 10.57 14.75
CA GLY A 142 15.65 9.36 14.13
C GLY A 142 15.66 8.16 15.08
N ALA A 143 16.08 8.36 16.33
CA ALA A 143 16.03 7.29 17.35
C ALA A 143 14.59 6.81 17.59
N GLU A 144 13.63 7.74 17.63
CA GLU A 144 12.23 7.44 17.89
C GLU A 144 11.54 6.75 16.69
N LEU A 145 11.80 7.19 15.46
CA LEU A 145 11.34 6.52 14.24
C LEU A 145 11.90 5.10 14.15
N LYS A 146 13.20 4.93 14.42
CA LYS A 146 13.85 3.61 14.43
C LYS A 146 13.18 2.68 15.45
N ALA A 147 13.00 3.12 16.69
CA ALA A 147 12.35 2.31 17.72
C ALA A 147 10.93 1.86 17.32
N ARG A 148 10.18 2.73 16.64
CA ARG A 148 8.82 2.47 16.18
C ARG A 148 8.75 1.56 14.95
N GLY A 149 9.70 1.68 14.02
CA GLY A 149 9.61 1.06 12.69
C GLY A 149 10.66 -0.01 12.35
N HIS A 150 11.76 -0.11 13.11
CA HIS A 150 12.90 -0.97 12.78
C HIS A 150 13.38 -1.83 13.98
N PRO A 151 13.59 -3.14 13.82
CA PRO A 151 13.24 -3.93 12.63
C PRO A 151 11.72 -3.95 12.42
N PRO A 152 11.24 -4.26 11.20
CA PRO A 152 9.81 -4.37 10.92
C PRO A 152 9.16 -5.40 11.88
N GLY A 153 7.89 -5.18 12.21
CA GLY A 153 7.13 -6.13 13.03
C GLY A 153 6.94 -7.48 12.31
N ASP A 154 6.61 -8.54 13.07
CA ASP A 154 6.33 -9.87 12.51
C ASP A 154 5.20 -9.80 11.46
N PRO A 155 5.49 -10.01 10.17
CA PRO A 155 4.51 -9.85 9.09
C PRO A 155 3.49 -10.99 9.05
N LYS A 156 3.82 -12.17 9.59
CA LYS A 156 2.95 -13.36 9.57
C LYS A 156 2.07 -13.43 10.83
N GLY A 157 2.64 -13.10 11.98
CA GLY A 157 1.98 -13.23 13.28
C GLY A 157 1.34 -11.95 13.83
N GLY A 158 1.71 -10.78 13.28
CA GLY A 158 1.31 -9.46 13.77
C GLY A 158 0.09 -8.85 13.08
N LEU A 159 -0.32 -7.68 13.58
CA LEU A 159 -1.29 -6.81 12.91
C LEU A 159 -0.63 -6.16 11.68
N PRO A 160 -1.36 -6.00 10.55
CA PRO A 160 -0.87 -5.33 9.35
C PRO A 160 -0.87 -3.80 9.50
N LEU A 161 -0.13 -3.29 10.50
CA LEU A 161 -0.14 -1.88 10.89
C LEU A 161 0.67 -0.97 9.97
N GLY A 162 1.65 -1.51 9.23
CA GLY A 162 2.68 -0.71 8.55
C GLY A 162 2.10 0.34 7.60
N ALA A 163 1.26 -0.08 6.65
CA ALA A 163 0.67 0.81 5.67
C ALA A 163 -0.25 1.86 6.32
N GLY A 164 -1.11 1.45 7.25
CA GLY A 164 -2.03 2.36 7.93
C GLY A 164 -1.33 3.39 8.82
N VAL A 165 -0.33 2.97 9.60
CA VAL A 165 0.47 3.89 10.44
C VAL A 165 1.23 4.89 9.57
N LEU A 166 1.82 4.45 8.46
CA LEU A 166 2.46 5.32 7.48
C LEU A 166 1.49 6.37 6.92
N CYS A 167 0.26 5.96 6.58
CA CYS A 167 -0.76 6.88 6.10
C CYS A 167 -1.11 7.96 7.14
N ILE A 168 -1.25 7.57 8.41
CA ILE A 168 -1.51 8.49 9.52
C ILE A 168 -0.33 9.47 9.70
N GLN A 169 0.90 8.97 9.64
CA GLN A 169 2.11 9.80 9.74
C GLN A 169 2.22 10.81 8.60
N ARG A 170 1.97 10.40 7.35
CA ARG A 170 1.96 11.30 6.18
C ARG A 170 0.87 12.38 6.29
N ARG A 171 -0.34 12.01 6.72
CA ARG A 171 -1.42 12.99 6.98
C ARG A 171 -1.03 13.97 8.07
N HIS A 172 -0.39 13.50 9.15
CA HIS A 172 0.08 14.35 10.22
C HIS A 172 1.17 15.31 9.75
N LEU A 173 2.19 14.80 9.05
CA LEU A 173 3.29 15.58 8.50
C LEU A 173 2.81 16.64 7.51
N ALA A 174 1.94 16.27 6.56
CA ALA A 174 1.40 17.21 5.59
C ALA A 174 0.65 18.35 6.28
N ARG A 175 -0.15 18.05 7.31
CA ARG A 175 -0.87 19.09 8.07
C ARG A 175 0.07 20.00 8.86
N LEU A 176 1.16 19.45 9.41
CA LEU A 176 2.21 20.26 10.04
C LEU A 176 2.85 21.19 9.02
N ALA A 177 3.28 20.65 7.88
CA ALA A 177 3.93 21.43 6.82
C ALA A 177 3.00 22.52 6.27
N ILE A 178 1.75 22.20 5.94
CA ILE A 178 0.74 23.18 5.47
C ILE A 178 0.51 24.27 6.53
N SER A 179 0.26 23.88 7.78
CA SER A 179 0.05 24.84 8.87
C SER A 179 1.27 25.75 9.07
N TYR A 180 2.48 25.21 8.92
CA TYR A 180 3.71 25.97 9.00
C TYR A 180 3.80 27.04 7.91
N ARG A 181 3.40 26.72 6.67
CA ARG A 181 3.39 27.69 5.56
C ARG A 181 2.44 28.85 5.81
N VAL A 182 1.30 28.60 6.46
CA VAL A 182 0.33 29.64 6.80
C VAL A 182 0.85 30.59 7.88
N HIS A 183 1.55 30.08 8.90
CA HIS A 183 1.96 30.88 10.06
C HIS A 183 3.42 31.37 10.01
N GLY A 184 4.22 30.83 9.09
CA GLY A 184 5.67 31.09 8.99
C GLY A 184 6.51 30.45 10.10
N HIS A 185 5.89 29.74 11.05
CA HIS A 185 6.52 29.07 12.17
C HIS A 185 5.63 27.93 12.70
N LEU A 186 6.18 27.03 13.52
CA LEU A 186 5.42 26.00 14.23
C LEU A 186 4.65 26.60 15.40
N ASP A 187 3.32 26.58 15.29
CA ASP A 187 2.43 26.77 16.42
C ASP A 187 2.37 25.51 17.29
N VAL A 188 2.86 25.63 18.52
CA VAL A 188 2.92 24.53 19.50
C VAL A 188 1.53 23.98 19.83
N THR A 189 0.51 24.83 19.84
CA THR A 189 -0.87 24.42 20.14
C THR A 189 -1.38 23.48 19.05
N THR A 190 -1.19 23.87 17.78
CA THR A 190 -1.51 23.07 16.61
C THR A 190 -0.71 21.77 16.57
N VAL A 191 0.60 21.82 16.86
CA VAL A 191 1.44 20.61 16.94
C VAL A 191 0.87 19.60 17.92
N ARG A 192 0.55 20.02 19.15
CA ARG A 192 -0.02 19.13 20.19
C ARG A 192 -1.36 18.54 19.78
N LYS A 193 -2.25 19.36 19.22
CA LYS A 193 -3.57 18.92 18.74
C LYS A 193 -3.45 17.88 17.63
N LEU A 194 -2.56 18.12 16.66
CA LEU A 194 -2.34 17.19 15.56
C LEU A 194 -1.70 15.87 16.02
N LEU A 195 -0.77 15.94 16.98
CA LEU A 195 -0.15 14.76 17.57
C LEU A 195 -1.15 13.91 18.36
N GLU A 196 -1.99 14.55 19.18
CA GLU A 196 -3.07 13.87 19.91
C GLU A 196 -4.03 13.19 18.92
N GLN A 197 -4.37 13.88 17.83
CA GLN A 197 -5.22 13.32 16.79
C GLN A 197 -4.56 12.10 16.12
N ALA A 198 -3.28 12.18 15.72
CA ALA A 198 -2.56 11.09 15.09
C ALA A 198 -2.44 9.87 16.02
N ASN A 199 -2.23 10.10 17.32
CA ASN A 199 -2.22 9.06 18.34
C ASN A 199 -3.60 8.38 18.45
N GLY A 200 -4.68 9.16 18.49
CA GLY A 200 -6.05 8.65 18.51
C GLY A 200 -6.40 7.85 17.26
N ASP A 201 -6.05 8.37 16.08
CA ASP A 201 -6.27 7.72 14.79
C ASP A 201 -5.48 6.38 14.73
N THR A 202 -4.26 6.33 15.28
CA THR A 202 -3.44 5.11 15.37
C THR A 202 -4.05 4.07 16.33
N ALA A 203 -4.59 4.52 17.47
CA ALA A 203 -5.25 3.63 18.42
C ALA A 203 -6.51 2.98 17.83
N LEU A 204 -7.31 3.74 17.07
CA LEU A 204 -8.49 3.22 16.38
C LEU A 204 -8.11 2.25 15.25
N LEU A 205 -7.02 2.51 14.52
CA LEU A 205 -6.48 1.58 13.52
C LEU A 205 -6.10 0.23 14.15
N VAL A 206 -5.37 0.26 15.27
CA VAL A 206 -5.00 -0.97 15.99
C VAL A 206 -6.24 -1.76 16.40
N GLU A 207 -7.26 -1.08 16.94
CA GLU A 207 -8.48 -1.74 17.37
C GLU A 207 -9.28 -2.32 16.21
N ALA A 208 -9.40 -1.60 15.09
CA ALA A 208 -10.03 -2.09 13.86
C ALA A 208 -9.36 -3.38 13.36
N LEU A 209 -8.03 -3.35 13.22
CA LEU A 209 -7.27 -4.50 12.75
C LEU A 209 -7.27 -5.65 13.76
N THR A 210 -7.40 -5.35 15.05
CA THR A 210 -7.61 -6.38 16.08
C THR A 210 -8.99 -7.02 15.91
N ALA A 211 -10.06 -6.23 15.79
CA ALA A 211 -11.42 -6.73 15.67
C ALA A 211 -11.58 -7.72 14.50
N ILE A 212 -11.08 -7.37 13.32
CA ILE A 212 -11.10 -8.29 12.17
C ILE A 212 -10.20 -9.52 12.38
N SER A 213 -9.04 -9.35 13.03
CA SER A 213 -8.09 -10.45 13.29
C SER A 213 -8.62 -11.50 14.28
N VAL A 214 -9.50 -11.10 15.21
CA VAL A 214 -10.09 -12.00 16.22
C VAL A 214 -11.48 -12.50 15.83
N SER A 215 -12.08 -11.95 14.77
CA SER A 215 -13.42 -12.33 14.32
C SER A 215 -13.59 -13.82 14.00
N PRO A 216 -12.62 -14.54 13.39
CA PRO A 216 -12.78 -15.98 13.16
C PRO A 216 -12.66 -16.81 14.45
N GLY A 217 -12.15 -16.22 15.53
CA GLY A 217 -11.88 -16.89 16.80
C GLY A 217 -10.82 -16.17 17.65
N PRO A 218 -10.75 -16.49 18.96
CA PRO A 218 -9.86 -15.82 19.89
C PRO A 218 -8.38 -16.00 19.52
N LEU A 219 -7.57 -14.96 19.83
CA LEU A 219 -6.12 -15.04 19.63
C LEU A 219 -5.48 -16.06 20.57
N ASN A 220 -4.59 -16.90 20.02
CA ASN A 220 -3.68 -17.68 20.84
C ASN A 220 -2.68 -16.77 21.60
N GLY A 221 -2.06 -17.32 22.65
CA GLY A 221 -1.14 -16.57 23.52
C GLY A 221 0.09 -16.01 22.80
N ARG A 222 0.54 -16.63 21.69
CA ARG A 222 1.66 -16.11 20.87
C ARG A 222 1.23 -14.86 20.10
N ARG A 223 0.15 -14.91 19.31
CA ARG A 223 -0.36 -13.77 18.53
C ARG A 223 -0.72 -12.59 19.44
N ARG A 224 -1.34 -12.86 20.59
CA ARG A 224 -1.64 -11.82 21.58
C ARG A 224 -0.38 -11.10 22.09
N ARG A 225 0.71 -11.82 22.35
CA ARG A 225 1.99 -11.21 22.75
C ARG A 225 2.58 -10.36 21.64
N ILE A 226 2.50 -10.81 20.38
CA ILE A 226 2.97 -10.05 19.22
C ILE A 226 2.18 -8.74 19.08
N PHE A 227 0.85 -8.78 19.17
CA PHE A 227 0.00 -7.58 19.06
C PHE A 227 0.33 -6.57 20.18
N LEU A 228 0.48 -7.04 21.42
CA LEU A 228 0.85 -6.18 22.55
C LEU A 228 2.25 -5.57 22.38
N ALA A 229 3.21 -6.33 21.84
CA ALA A 229 4.55 -5.84 21.53
C ALA A 229 4.52 -4.77 20.43
N GLN A 230 3.71 -4.96 19.38
CA GLN A 230 3.50 -3.93 18.35
C GLN A 230 2.91 -2.65 18.95
N VAL A 231 1.88 -2.76 19.79
CA VAL A 231 1.28 -1.58 20.46
C VAL A 231 2.29 -0.84 21.34
N ALA A 232 3.17 -1.57 22.05
CA ALA A 232 4.21 -0.95 22.87
C ALA A 232 5.21 -0.13 22.05
N ARG A 233 5.40 -0.45 20.77
CA ARG A 233 6.31 0.24 19.86
C ARG A 233 5.68 1.47 19.18
N LEU A 234 4.38 1.73 19.30
CA LEU A 234 3.71 2.82 18.57
C LEU A 234 3.99 4.22 19.13
N GLY A 235 4.63 4.35 20.31
CA GLY A 235 4.91 5.64 20.92
C GLY A 235 3.67 6.41 21.40
N LEU A 236 2.56 5.71 21.66
CA LEU A 236 1.31 6.32 22.12
C LEU A 236 1.46 6.90 23.54
N ALA A 237 0.74 8.00 23.81
CA ALA A 237 0.63 8.56 25.17
C ALA A 237 0.14 7.51 26.18
N ARG A 238 0.64 7.57 27.43
CA ARG A 238 0.49 6.50 28.44
C ARG A 238 -0.95 5.99 28.61
N ASP A 239 -1.91 6.89 28.71
CA ASP A 239 -3.31 6.51 28.92
C ASP A 239 -3.95 5.92 27.67
N LEU A 240 -3.62 6.45 26.49
CA LEU A 240 -4.06 5.88 25.23
C LEU A 240 -3.44 4.51 25.00
N ALA A 241 -2.13 4.34 25.25
CA ALA A 241 -1.45 3.05 25.18
C ALA A 241 -2.07 2.01 26.11
N ARG A 242 -2.60 2.41 27.28
CA ARG A 242 -3.34 1.52 28.18
C ARG A 242 -4.66 1.09 27.56
N LYS A 243 -5.44 2.02 27.03
CA LYS A 243 -6.71 1.76 26.34
C LYS A 243 -6.52 0.87 25.12
N THR A 244 -5.54 1.17 24.27
CA THR A 244 -5.22 0.37 23.07
C THR A 244 -4.80 -1.07 23.45
N ARG A 245 -4.01 -1.26 24.52
CA ARG A 245 -3.68 -2.60 25.01
C ARG A 245 -4.89 -3.36 25.57
N ALA A 246 -5.87 -2.67 26.13
CA ALA A 246 -7.13 -3.29 26.54
C ALA A 246 -7.95 -3.71 25.31
N ALA A 247 -8.01 -2.87 24.28
CA ALA A 247 -8.67 -3.18 23.00
C ALA A 247 -8.05 -4.39 22.28
N VAL A 248 -6.73 -4.63 22.40
CA VAL A 248 -6.11 -5.88 21.90
C VAL A 248 -6.68 -7.14 22.57
N LYS A 249 -7.13 -7.02 23.83
CA LYS A 249 -7.69 -8.15 24.59
C LYS A 249 -9.18 -8.35 24.35
N ALA A 250 -9.89 -7.24 24.24
CA ALA A 250 -11.34 -7.19 24.04
C ALA A 250 -11.64 -5.97 23.17
N PRO A 251 -11.54 -6.11 21.83
CA PRO A 251 -11.87 -5.01 20.93
C PRO A 251 -13.39 -4.75 20.98
N ARG A 252 -13.78 -3.51 20.74
CA ARG A 252 -15.19 -3.19 20.48
C ARG A 252 -15.71 -3.95 19.27
N SER A 253 -17.03 -4.10 19.20
CA SER A 253 -17.70 -4.54 17.98
C SER A 253 -17.43 -3.55 16.83
N ALA A 254 -17.57 -4.02 15.60
CA ALA A 254 -17.45 -3.19 14.40
C ALA A 254 -18.38 -1.95 14.45
N ALA A 255 -19.62 -2.15 14.91
CA ALA A 255 -20.60 -1.10 15.12
C ALA A 255 -20.14 -0.04 16.13
N GLU A 256 -19.74 -0.44 17.34
CA GLU A 256 -19.26 0.49 18.37
C GLU A 256 -18.00 1.24 17.93
N LEU A 257 -17.11 0.56 17.21
CA LEU A 257 -15.91 1.17 16.66
C LEU A 257 -16.25 2.22 15.61
N ALA A 258 -17.21 1.95 14.71
CA ALA A 258 -17.66 2.89 13.70
C ALA A 258 -18.30 4.15 14.31
N HIS A 259 -19.09 4.00 15.38
CA HIS A 259 -19.67 5.12 16.12
C HIS A 259 -18.59 6.00 16.77
N ALA A 260 -17.58 5.38 17.37
CA ALA A 260 -16.49 6.11 18.01
C ALA A 260 -15.48 6.69 17.03
N ALA A 261 -15.40 6.14 15.80
CA ALA A 261 -14.52 6.64 14.77
C ALA A 261 -14.97 8.03 14.29
N PRO A 262 -14.08 9.04 14.33
CA PRO A 262 -14.37 10.34 13.75
C PRO A 262 -14.71 10.20 12.26
N VAL A 263 -15.68 10.97 11.76
CA VAL A 263 -16.15 10.89 10.36
C VAL A 263 -15.00 10.90 9.36
N ARG A 264 -14.01 11.79 9.56
CA ARG A 264 -12.79 11.89 8.73
C ARG A 264 -11.95 10.61 8.62
N LEU A 265 -12.09 9.68 9.56
CA LEU A 265 -11.28 8.47 9.68
C LEU A 265 -12.03 7.21 9.23
N ARG A 266 -13.36 7.26 9.10
CA ARG A 266 -14.20 6.10 8.82
C ARG A 266 -13.86 5.41 7.50
N ALA A 267 -13.81 6.16 6.40
CA ALA A 267 -13.45 5.62 5.10
C ALA A 267 -12.04 4.98 5.09
N PHE A 268 -11.09 5.62 5.78
CA PHE A 268 -9.74 5.07 5.94
C PHE A 268 -9.74 3.76 6.74
N LEU A 269 -10.45 3.69 7.87
CA LEU A 269 -10.53 2.44 8.64
C LEU A 269 -11.20 1.33 7.84
N LEU A 270 -12.24 1.64 7.07
CA LEU A 270 -12.88 0.67 6.18
C LEU A 270 -11.89 0.14 5.12
N GLU A 271 -11.11 1.01 4.48
CA GLU A 271 -10.03 0.61 3.57
C GLU A 271 -9.02 -0.33 4.24
N GLN A 272 -8.61 -0.03 5.48
CA GLN A 272 -7.67 -0.90 6.22
C GLN A 272 -8.29 -2.26 6.60
N LEU A 273 -9.59 -2.30 6.91
CA LEU A 273 -10.31 -3.55 7.16
C LEU A 273 -10.41 -4.39 5.88
N LEU A 274 -10.74 -3.76 4.75
CA LEU A 274 -10.80 -4.40 3.43
C LEU A 274 -9.44 -4.99 3.02
N LEU A 275 -8.36 -4.22 3.18
CA LEU A 275 -7.00 -4.72 2.94
C LEU A 275 -6.65 -5.91 3.84
N SER A 276 -7.07 -5.88 5.10
CA SER A 276 -6.85 -6.99 6.03
C SER A 276 -7.72 -8.22 5.75
N GLU A 277 -8.87 -8.05 5.11
CA GLU A 277 -9.72 -9.13 4.61
C GLU A 277 -9.06 -9.80 3.39
N LEU A 278 -8.62 -8.99 2.41
CA LEU A 278 -7.95 -9.45 1.19
C LEU A 278 -6.61 -10.15 1.48
N ALA A 279 -5.86 -9.69 2.48
CA ALA A 279 -4.60 -10.31 2.90
C ALA A 279 -4.79 -11.63 3.66
N SER A 280 -6.04 -12.03 3.97
CA SER A 280 -6.32 -13.31 4.61
C SER A 280 -6.23 -14.45 3.61
N ALA A 281 -5.44 -15.47 3.89
CA ALA A 281 -5.36 -16.67 3.05
C ALA A 281 -6.66 -17.50 3.01
N GLN A 282 -7.58 -17.24 3.93
CA GLN A 282 -8.86 -17.96 4.04
C GLN A 282 -10.01 -16.98 4.05
N THR A 283 -11.01 -17.26 3.21
CA THR A 283 -12.32 -16.62 3.24
C THR A 283 -13.00 -16.88 4.59
N SER A 284 -13.56 -15.84 5.21
CA SER A 284 -14.18 -15.94 6.52
C SER A 284 -15.42 -15.05 6.60
N ALA A 285 -16.60 -15.67 6.73
CA ALA A 285 -17.86 -14.96 6.87
C ALA A 285 -17.84 -13.98 8.06
N ALA A 286 -17.17 -14.35 9.16
CA ALA A 286 -17.00 -13.48 10.33
C ALA A 286 -16.19 -12.21 10.03
N ARG A 287 -15.18 -12.29 9.15
CA ARG A 287 -14.42 -11.10 8.72
C ARG A 287 -15.27 -10.21 7.82
N THR A 288 -16.00 -10.82 6.89
CA THR A 288 -16.92 -10.11 6.00
C THR A 288 -18.01 -9.38 6.81
N GLU A 289 -18.54 -10.01 7.85
CA GLU A 289 -19.50 -9.39 8.77
C GLU A 289 -18.91 -8.17 9.49
N VAL A 290 -17.66 -8.23 9.97
CA VAL A 290 -16.97 -7.08 10.56
C VAL A 290 -16.88 -5.91 9.59
N VAL A 291 -16.51 -6.17 8.33
CA VAL A 291 -16.39 -5.14 7.29
C VAL A 291 -17.75 -4.52 6.97
N GLN A 292 -18.78 -5.35 6.76
CA GLN A 292 -20.14 -4.91 6.43
C GLN A 292 -20.77 -4.11 7.59
N SER A 293 -20.67 -4.63 8.82
CA SER A 293 -21.17 -3.96 10.02
C SER A 293 -20.47 -2.63 10.24
N PHE A 294 -19.16 -2.56 10.07
CA PHE A 294 -18.42 -1.30 10.17
C PHE A 294 -18.89 -0.30 9.11
N ALA A 295 -19.00 -0.71 7.85
CA ALA A 295 -19.41 0.18 6.75
C ALA A 295 -20.81 0.77 6.96
N GLN A 296 -21.77 -0.09 7.36
CA GLN A 296 -23.16 0.30 7.64
C GLN A 296 -23.23 1.32 8.79
N GLU A 297 -22.60 1.03 9.92
CA GLU A 297 -22.66 1.89 11.11
C GLU A 297 -21.80 3.14 10.97
N ALA A 298 -20.75 3.09 10.15
CA ALA A 298 -20.00 4.26 9.74
C ALA A 298 -20.81 5.21 8.85
N ARG A 299 -21.95 4.73 8.31
CA ARG A 299 -22.82 5.42 7.34
C ARG A 299 -22.05 5.84 6.09
N ILE A 300 -21.19 4.94 5.60
CA ILE A 300 -20.46 5.15 4.35
C ILE A 300 -21.41 4.78 3.19
N PRO A 301 -21.64 5.66 2.22
CA PRO A 301 -22.53 5.37 1.10
C PRO A 301 -22.08 4.13 0.31
N PRO A 302 -23.00 3.29 -0.21
CA PRO A 302 -22.66 2.06 -0.93
C PRO A 302 -21.71 2.26 -2.10
N GLU A 303 -21.86 3.35 -2.86
CA GLU A 303 -20.98 3.72 -3.96
C GLU A 303 -19.55 4.02 -3.49
N GLN A 304 -19.40 4.62 -2.31
CA GLN A 304 -18.09 4.86 -1.70
C GLN A 304 -17.49 3.57 -1.15
N VAL A 305 -18.30 2.66 -0.61
CA VAL A 305 -17.84 1.32 -0.21
C VAL A 305 -17.29 0.56 -1.42
N ALA A 306 -18.01 0.55 -2.54
CA ALA A 306 -17.59 -0.10 -3.77
C ALA A 306 -16.27 0.49 -4.31
N ALA A 307 -16.12 1.82 -4.27
CA ALA A 307 -14.87 2.48 -4.65
C ALA A 307 -13.70 2.08 -3.74
N LEU A 308 -13.91 2.03 -2.42
CA LEU A 308 -12.89 1.62 -1.45
C LEU A 308 -12.50 0.14 -1.61
N GLN A 309 -13.45 -0.73 -1.98
CA GLN A 309 -13.16 -2.12 -2.31
C GLN A 309 -12.28 -2.25 -3.55
N ALA A 310 -12.57 -1.49 -4.61
CA ALA A 310 -11.75 -1.45 -5.81
C ALA A 310 -10.33 -0.92 -5.54
N ASP A 311 -10.23 0.20 -4.80
CA ASP A 311 -8.94 0.79 -4.41
C ASP A 311 -8.11 -0.19 -3.56
N ALA A 312 -8.74 -0.87 -2.58
CA ALA A 312 -8.06 -1.87 -1.74
C ALA A 312 -7.56 -3.07 -2.56
N ALA A 313 -8.33 -3.53 -3.54
CA ALA A 313 -7.93 -4.61 -4.43
C ALA A 313 -6.73 -4.22 -5.32
N GLU A 314 -6.73 -3.00 -5.90
CA GLU A 314 -5.59 -2.48 -6.68
C GLU A 314 -4.33 -2.39 -5.80
N LEU A 315 -4.45 -1.84 -4.59
CA LEU A 315 -3.35 -1.72 -3.65
C LEU A 315 -2.78 -3.07 -3.23
N TYR A 316 -3.65 -4.05 -2.95
CA TYR A 316 -3.24 -5.40 -2.59
C TYR A 316 -2.51 -6.09 -3.75
N ALA A 317 -3.03 -5.97 -4.98
CA ALA A 317 -2.39 -6.53 -6.17
C ALA A 317 -1.00 -5.94 -6.43
N ALA A 318 -0.83 -4.62 -6.25
CA ALA A 318 0.46 -3.95 -6.39
C ALA A 318 1.48 -4.39 -5.31
N GLN A 319 1.03 -4.69 -4.09
CA GLN A 319 1.89 -5.20 -3.02
C GLN A 319 2.40 -6.62 -3.29
N GLN A 320 1.57 -7.47 -3.90
CA GLN A 320 1.95 -8.83 -4.22
C GLN A 320 2.97 -8.91 -5.37
N GLN A 321 2.89 -8.00 -6.35
CA GLN A 321 3.89 -7.92 -7.42
C GLN A 321 5.33 -7.72 -6.87
N TRP A 322 5.47 -6.97 -5.77
CA TRP A 322 6.75 -6.79 -5.08
C TRP A 322 7.26 -8.07 -4.38
N ILE A 323 6.35 -8.94 -3.93
CA ILE A 323 6.68 -10.23 -3.32
C ILE A 323 7.10 -11.24 -4.39
N ASP A 324 6.43 -11.25 -5.54
CA ASP A 324 6.71 -12.14 -6.67
C ASP A 324 8.05 -11.85 -7.38
N GLU A 325 8.49 -10.58 -7.39
CA GLU A 325 9.75 -10.19 -8.03
C GLU A 325 11.00 -10.54 -7.19
N GLY A 326 10.85 -10.77 -5.87
CA GLY A 326 11.90 -11.22 -4.95
C GLY A 326 13.09 -10.24 -4.77
N PRO A 327 13.79 -10.23 -3.62
CA PRO A 327 15.08 -9.54 -3.54
C PRO A 327 16.12 -10.29 -4.37
N ALA A 328 17.00 -9.56 -5.07
CA ALA A 328 18.00 -10.08 -6.04
C ALA A 328 19.03 -11.09 -5.50
N SER A 329 18.94 -11.49 -4.24
CA SER A 329 19.82 -12.46 -3.58
C SER A 329 19.03 -13.22 -2.50
N ALA A 330 18.34 -14.29 -2.90
CA ALA A 330 17.68 -15.20 -1.97
C ALA A 330 18.64 -16.32 -1.52
N PRO A 331 18.78 -16.60 -0.20
CA PRO A 331 19.60 -17.71 0.31
C PRO A 331 18.99 -19.10 0.02
N GLU A 332 19.83 -20.16 0.06
CA GLU A 332 19.52 -21.59 -0.17
C GLU A 332 18.32 -22.17 0.63
N GLU A 333 17.81 -21.46 1.63
CA GLU A 333 16.62 -21.85 2.41
C GLU A 333 15.32 -21.96 1.56
N TRP A 334 15.31 -21.41 0.34
CA TRP A 334 14.15 -21.41 -0.56
C TRP A 334 13.90 -22.72 -1.31
N GLU A 335 14.88 -23.62 -1.43
CA GLU A 335 14.66 -24.93 -2.08
C GLU A 335 13.82 -25.87 -1.19
N SER A 336 14.00 -25.82 0.13
CA SER A 336 13.18 -26.59 1.08
C SER A 336 11.72 -26.12 1.13
N LEU A 337 11.48 -24.85 0.79
CA LEU A 337 10.14 -24.28 0.65
C LEU A 337 9.46 -24.77 -0.63
N ALA A 338 10.18 -25.16 -1.68
CA ALA A 338 9.57 -25.64 -2.92
C ALA A 338 8.89 -27.02 -2.76
N GLU A 339 9.47 -27.91 -1.95
CA GLU A 339 8.92 -29.26 -1.68
C GLU A 339 7.65 -29.20 -0.82
N GLU A 340 7.58 -28.31 0.18
CA GLU A 340 6.37 -28.08 0.98
C GLU A 340 5.21 -27.49 0.15
N TRP A 341 5.53 -26.78 -0.93
CA TRP A 341 4.54 -26.17 -1.82
C TRP A 341 3.87 -27.16 -2.78
N GLU A 342 4.56 -28.24 -3.19
CA GLU A 342 3.96 -29.25 -4.08
C GLU A 342 2.84 -30.05 -3.39
N GLU A 343 3.00 -30.42 -2.12
CA GLU A 343 1.96 -31.17 -1.38
C GLU A 343 0.70 -30.31 -1.12
N VAL A 344 0.89 -29.00 -0.98
CA VAL A 344 -0.20 -28.03 -0.81
C VAL A 344 -0.93 -27.79 -2.13
N ALA A 345 -0.21 -27.83 -3.26
CA ALA A 345 -0.78 -27.66 -4.59
C ALA A 345 -1.75 -28.80 -4.97
N ASP A 346 -1.42 -30.05 -4.63
CA ASP A 346 -2.27 -31.22 -4.94
C ASP A 346 -3.63 -31.17 -4.22
N LYS A 347 -3.65 -30.79 -2.93
CA LYS A 347 -4.91 -30.65 -2.17
C LYS A 347 -5.77 -29.47 -2.63
N MET A 348 -5.17 -28.48 -3.27
CA MET A 348 -5.91 -27.36 -3.86
C MET A 348 -6.57 -27.77 -5.16
N MET A 349 -5.89 -28.56 -6.01
CA MET A 349 -6.35 -28.99 -7.34
C MET A 349 -7.73 -29.69 -7.34
N ASP A 350 -8.00 -30.58 -6.38
CA ASP A 350 -9.28 -31.29 -6.29
C ASP A 350 -10.48 -30.37 -6.03
N LYS A 351 -10.29 -29.33 -5.21
CA LYS A 351 -11.35 -28.36 -4.88
C LYS A 351 -11.63 -27.41 -6.04
N VAL A 352 -10.63 -27.14 -6.88
CA VAL A 352 -10.77 -26.28 -8.06
C VAL A 352 -11.56 -26.96 -9.14
N ALA A 353 -11.31 -28.25 -9.36
CA ALA A 353 -12.04 -29.03 -10.35
C ALA A 353 -13.55 -28.97 -10.09
N THR A 354 -13.98 -29.08 -8.83
CA THR A 354 -15.40 -28.92 -8.44
C THR A 354 -15.92 -27.51 -8.74
N ALA A 355 -15.22 -26.46 -8.30
CA ALA A 355 -15.67 -25.08 -8.47
C ALA A 355 -15.75 -24.62 -9.94
N VAL A 356 -14.86 -25.12 -10.81
CA VAL A 356 -14.90 -24.84 -12.25
C VAL A 356 -16.06 -25.58 -12.92
N THR A 357 -16.33 -26.82 -12.49
CA THR A 357 -17.43 -27.63 -13.05
C THR A 357 -18.80 -27.00 -12.72
N ASP A 358 -18.96 -26.48 -11.50
CA ASP A 358 -20.22 -25.85 -11.05
C ASP A 358 -20.51 -24.49 -11.71
N ASN A 359 -19.49 -23.81 -12.26
CA ASN A 359 -19.60 -22.47 -12.84
C ASN A 359 -19.32 -22.43 -14.35
N LEU A 360 -19.26 -23.59 -15.01
CA LEU A 360 -18.75 -23.74 -16.38
C LEU A 360 -19.51 -22.90 -17.41
N GLU A 361 -20.84 -22.81 -17.32
CA GLU A 361 -21.67 -22.07 -18.28
C GLU A 361 -21.43 -20.55 -18.25
N ALA A 362 -21.27 -19.97 -17.05
CA ALA A 362 -20.95 -18.56 -16.87
C ALA A 362 -19.55 -18.23 -17.39
N ILE A 363 -18.58 -19.11 -17.11
CA ILE A 363 -17.19 -18.98 -17.57
C ILE A 363 -17.11 -19.04 -19.10
N VAL A 364 -17.82 -19.99 -19.74
CA VAL A 364 -17.83 -20.12 -21.21
C VAL A 364 -18.46 -18.90 -21.88
N THR A 365 -19.47 -18.29 -21.27
CA THR A 365 -20.13 -17.09 -21.80
C THR A 365 -19.19 -15.89 -21.77
N GLU A 366 -18.52 -15.65 -20.64
CA GLU A 366 -17.55 -14.55 -20.48
C GLU A 366 -16.32 -14.70 -21.41
N ILE A 367 -15.82 -15.93 -21.59
CA ILE A 367 -14.69 -16.20 -22.49
C ILE A 367 -15.06 -15.96 -23.96
N LYS A 368 -16.31 -16.24 -24.35
CA LYS A 368 -16.82 -15.95 -25.71
C LYS A 368 -16.95 -14.45 -25.97
N GLU A 369 -17.35 -13.68 -24.96
CA GLU A 369 -17.47 -12.22 -25.05
C GLU A 369 -16.10 -11.53 -25.11
N THR A 370 -15.10 -12.07 -24.40
CA THR A 370 -13.75 -11.49 -24.34
C THR A 370 -12.86 -11.85 -25.52
N GLY A 371 -13.15 -12.93 -26.27
CA GLY A 371 -12.55 -13.36 -27.55
C GLY A 371 -11.04 -13.68 -27.51
N VAL A 372 -10.24 -12.69 -27.12
CA VAL A 372 -8.78 -12.71 -26.96
C VAL A 372 -8.33 -13.72 -25.88
N LEU A 373 -9.10 -13.88 -24.79
CA LEU A 373 -8.75 -14.83 -23.73
C LEU A 373 -8.82 -16.28 -24.25
N GLY A 374 -9.85 -16.58 -25.05
CA GLY A 374 -10.02 -17.89 -25.69
C GLY A 374 -8.86 -18.25 -26.63
N GLU A 375 -8.35 -17.30 -27.42
CA GLU A 375 -7.21 -17.53 -28.31
C GLU A 375 -5.91 -17.82 -27.55
N LEU A 376 -5.66 -17.08 -26.47
CA LEU A 376 -4.47 -17.26 -25.63
C LEU A 376 -4.54 -18.56 -24.83
N LEU A 377 -5.73 -18.96 -24.37
CA LEU A 377 -5.98 -20.26 -23.77
C LEU A 377 -5.75 -21.41 -24.77
N ALA A 378 -6.25 -21.29 -26.00
CA ALA A 378 -6.02 -22.30 -27.05
C ALA A 378 -4.52 -22.40 -27.42
N LYS A 379 -3.80 -21.27 -27.45
CA LYS A 379 -2.34 -21.25 -27.66
C LYS A 379 -1.60 -21.97 -26.54
N ALA A 380 -1.97 -21.72 -25.29
CA ALA A 380 -1.39 -22.39 -24.12
C ALA A 380 -1.73 -23.89 -24.08
N ALA A 381 -2.99 -24.26 -24.38
CA ALA A 381 -3.45 -25.65 -24.45
C ALA A 381 -2.73 -26.47 -25.53
N ALA A 382 -2.35 -25.83 -26.63
CA ALA A 382 -1.51 -26.41 -27.67
C ALA A 382 -0.02 -26.53 -27.28
N GLY A 383 0.33 -26.25 -26.03
CA GLY A 383 1.69 -26.36 -25.49
C GLY A 383 2.65 -25.27 -25.96
N ARG A 384 2.15 -24.15 -26.50
CA ARG A 384 2.99 -23.06 -26.99
C ARG A 384 3.24 -22.03 -25.90
N ALA A 385 4.49 -21.57 -25.80
CA ALA A 385 4.86 -20.51 -24.87
C ALA A 385 4.17 -19.18 -25.24
N LEU A 386 3.64 -18.51 -24.21
CA LEU A 386 3.11 -17.16 -24.29
C LEU A 386 4.26 -16.16 -24.13
N THR A 387 4.27 -15.10 -24.94
CA THR A 387 5.21 -13.98 -24.78
C THR A 387 4.90 -13.18 -23.51
N ALA A 388 5.82 -12.33 -23.06
CA ALA A 388 5.59 -11.48 -21.89
C ALA A 388 4.34 -10.59 -22.03
N GLU A 389 4.11 -10.02 -23.23
CA GLU A 389 2.91 -9.24 -23.53
C GLU A 389 1.63 -10.08 -23.54
N GLU A 390 1.69 -11.31 -24.06
CA GLU A 390 0.56 -12.24 -24.04
C GLU A 390 0.23 -12.71 -22.62
N LYS A 391 1.25 -12.98 -21.80
CA LYS A 391 1.08 -13.31 -20.38
C LYS A 391 0.44 -12.15 -19.61
N ALA A 392 0.84 -10.91 -19.89
CA ALA A 392 0.23 -9.72 -19.28
C ALA A 392 -1.25 -9.56 -19.69
N LYS A 393 -1.57 -9.82 -20.97
CA LYS A 393 -2.96 -9.83 -21.47
C LYS A 393 -3.79 -10.92 -20.82
N VAL A 394 -3.28 -12.15 -20.76
CA VAL A 394 -3.92 -13.28 -20.05
C VAL A 394 -4.19 -12.91 -18.59
N LYS A 395 -3.20 -12.36 -17.88
CA LYS A 395 -3.35 -11.96 -16.48
C LYS A 395 -4.47 -10.94 -16.30
N THR A 396 -4.53 -9.93 -17.15
CA THR A 396 -5.57 -8.89 -17.11
C THR A 396 -6.96 -9.49 -17.32
N GLN A 397 -7.11 -10.39 -18.30
CA GLN A 397 -8.40 -10.99 -18.62
C GLN A 397 -8.85 -12.05 -17.58
N LEU A 398 -7.91 -12.74 -16.94
CA LEU A 398 -8.22 -13.62 -15.80
C LEU A 398 -8.69 -12.83 -14.58
N ILE A 399 -8.16 -11.62 -14.36
CA ILE A 399 -8.65 -10.71 -13.31
C ILE A 399 -10.08 -10.27 -13.62
N ASP A 400 -10.40 -9.96 -14.87
CA ASP A 400 -11.77 -9.59 -15.25
C ASP A 400 -12.75 -10.77 -15.11
N LEU A 401 -12.33 -11.98 -15.49
CA LEU A 401 -13.10 -13.21 -15.26
C LEU A 401 -13.31 -13.51 -13.77
N ALA A 402 -12.32 -13.22 -12.92
CA ALA A 402 -12.40 -13.35 -11.47
C ALA A 402 -13.38 -12.35 -10.81
N LYS A 403 -13.61 -11.19 -11.43
CA LYS A 403 -14.64 -10.24 -10.99
C LYS A 403 -16.05 -10.75 -11.31
N ALA A 404 -16.22 -11.47 -12.42
CA ALA A 404 -17.49 -12.06 -12.83
C ALA A 404 -17.84 -13.35 -12.07
N VAL A 405 -16.83 -14.18 -11.76
CA VAL A 405 -16.98 -15.42 -10.98
C VAL A 405 -16.11 -15.35 -9.72
N PRO A 406 -16.67 -14.90 -8.58
CA PRO A 406 -15.90 -14.65 -7.35
C PRO A 406 -15.12 -15.87 -6.83
N ALA A 407 -15.58 -17.09 -7.12
CA ALA A 407 -14.87 -18.32 -6.77
C ALA A 407 -13.52 -18.48 -7.50
N LEU A 408 -13.36 -17.85 -8.68
CA LEU A 408 -12.10 -17.85 -9.45
C LEU A 408 -11.10 -16.78 -8.97
N ALA A 409 -11.52 -15.83 -8.13
CA ALA A 409 -10.64 -14.78 -7.60
C ALA A 409 -9.47 -15.32 -6.76
N ILE A 410 -9.64 -16.51 -6.18
CA ILE A 410 -8.59 -17.24 -5.45
C ILE A 410 -7.39 -17.56 -6.37
N PHE A 411 -7.63 -17.70 -7.68
CA PHE A 411 -6.62 -18.08 -8.66
C PHE A 411 -6.08 -16.92 -9.50
N ALA A 412 -6.77 -15.78 -9.51
CA ALA A 412 -6.23 -14.53 -10.03
C ALA A 412 -5.23 -13.86 -9.06
N ALA A 413 -5.16 -14.36 -7.82
CA ALA A 413 -4.14 -14.00 -6.84
C ALA A 413 -2.78 -14.64 -7.20
N PRO A 414 -1.67 -13.90 -7.10
CA PRO A 414 -0.35 -14.47 -7.31
C PRO A 414 -0.02 -15.52 -6.23
N GLY A 415 0.42 -16.69 -6.70
CA GLY A 415 0.38 -18.00 -6.00
C GLY A 415 -0.49 -19.05 -6.72
N GLY A 416 -1.39 -18.62 -7.63
CA GLY A 416 -2.34 -19.46 -8.36
C GLY A 416 -1.99 -19.79 -9.82
N MET A 417 -0.74 -20.10 -10.17
CA MET A 417 -0.34 -20.38 -11.57
C MET A 417 -1.02 -21.62 -12.20
N LEU A 418 -1.79 -22.40 -11.43
CA LEU A 418 -2.49 -23.61 -11.89
C LEU A 418 -3.78 -23.35 -12.68
N LEU A 419 -4.28 -22.11 -12.73
CA LEU A 419 -5.56 -21.81 -13.39
C LEU A 419 -5.52 -21.96 -14.90
N LEU A 420 -4.43 -21.54 -15.55
CA LEU A 420 -4.34 -21.57 -17.01
C LEU A 420 -4.31 -23.00 -17.58
N PRO A 421 -3.50 -23.94 -17.04
CA PRO A 421 -3.54 -25.34 -17.46
C PRO A 421 -4.87 -26.04 -17.12
N LEU A 422 -5.52 -25.64 -16.02
CA LEU A 422 -6.77 -26.24 -15.57
C LEU A 422 -7.97 -25.77 -16.41
N LEU A 423 -8.09 -24.47 -16.69
CA LEU A 423 -9.10 -23.92 -17.60
C LEU A 423 -8.93 -24.51 -19.00
N ALA A 424 -7.68 -24.69 -19.46
CA ALA A 424 -7.42 -25.39 -20.70
C ALA A 424 -7.93 -26.85 -20.66
N LYS A 425 -7.80 -27.59 -19.56
CA LYS A 425 -8.30 -28.98 -19.48
C LYS A 425 -9.81 -29.12 -19.32
N LEU A 426 -10.47 -28.16 -18.65
CA LEU A 426 -11.88 -28.26 -18.26
C LEU A 426 -12.84 -27.51 -19.20
N LEU A 427 -12.33 -26.57 -20.02
CA LEU A 427 -13.16 -25.90 -21.01
C LEU A 427 -13.40 -26.82 -22.22
N PRO A 428 -14.65 -27.00 -22.66
CA PRO A 428 -14.94 -27.75 -23.88
C PRO A 428 -14.44 -26.94 -25.08
N PHE A 429 -13.28 -27.32 -25.65
CA PHE A 429 -12.70 -26.63 -26.81
C PHE A 429 -13.51 -26.79 -28.11
N ASP A 430 -14.54 -27.64 -28.11
CA ASP A 430 -15.48 -27.80 -29.22
C ASP A 430 -16.48 -26.63 -29.35
N VAL A 431 -16.40 -25.62 -28.45
CA VAL A 431 -17.34 -24.48 -28.41
C VAL A 431 -16.73 -23.17 -28.93
N LEU A 432 -15.46 -23.17 -29.37
CA LEU A 432 -14.90 -22.07 -30.16
C LEU A 432 -15.45 -22.16 -31.59
N PRO A 433 -16.09 -21.11 -32.14
CA PRO A 433 -16.55 -21.13 -33.52
C PRO A 433 -15.40 -21.49 -34.46
N SER A 434 -15.60 -22.52 -35.28
CA SER A 434 -14.68 -23.00 -36.30
C SER A 434 -14.38 -21.98 -37.41
N ALA A 435 -14.81 -20.72 -37.25
CA ALA A 435 -14.69 -19.62 -38.20
C ALA A 435 -13.27 -19.09 -38.41
N TRP A 436 -12.27 -19.58 -37.66
CA TRP A 436 -10.89 -19.06 -37.75
C TRP A 436 -9.84 -20.07 -38.23
N GLY A 437 -10.28 -21.18 -38.85
CA GLY A 437 -9.40 -22.16 -39.47
C GLY A 437 -9.07 -21.91 -40.95
N ARG A 438 -7.76 -21.78 -41.24
CA ARG A 438 -7.02 -21.93 -42.52
C ARG A 438 -6.77 -20.67 -43.39
N LYS A 439 -5.59 -20.06 -43.22
CA LYS A 439 -4.84 -19.54 -44.38
C LYS A 439 -4.24 -20.72 -45.16
N LYS A 440 -4.71 -20.94 -46.40
CA LYS A 440 -4.13 -21.89 -47.37
C LYS A 440 -2.64 -21.59 -47.59
N LYS A 441 -1.77 -22.54 -47.31
CA LYS A 441 -0.39 -22.58 -47.85
C LYS A 441 -0.40 -23.24 -49.23
N GLY A 442 0.32 -22.64 -50.17
CA GLY A 442 1.00 -23.37 -51.26
C GLY A 442 0.33 -23.32 -52.63
N GLY A 443 0.66 -22.31 -53.43
CA GLY A 443 0.66 -22.41 -54.89
C GLY A 443 2.10 -22.27 -55.38
N LYS A 444 2.72 -23.35 -55.86
CA LYS A 444 3.99 -23.31 -56.60
C LYS A 444 3.77 -22.61 -57.95
N PRO A 445 4.74 -21.83 -58.45
CA PRO A 445 4.68 -21.32 -59.82
C PRO A 445 4.99 -22.45 -60.82
N HIS A 446 4.16 -22.55 -61.87
CA HIS A 446 4.40 -23.39 -63.04
C HIS A 446 5.48 -22.74 -63.91
N SER A 447 6.49 -23.52 -64.33
CA SER A 447 7.36 -23.20 -65.47
C SER A 447 6.77 -23.84 -66.73
N PRO A 448 6.80 -23.19 -67.90
CA PRO A 448 6.24 -23.74 -69.13
C PRO A 448 7.29 -24.55 -69.89
N ALA A 449 6.88 -25.66 -70.50
CA ALA A 449 7.57 -26.22 -71.66
C ALA A 449 6.54 -26.92 -72.55
N GLN A 450 6.38 -26.36 -73.74
CA GLN A 450 5.76 -26.97 -74.90
C GLN A 450 6.79 -27.90 -75.56
N VAL A 451 6.28 -29.08 -75.98
CA VAL A 451 6.77 -30.04 -76.99
C VAL A 451 8.16 -30.62 -76.82
#